data_AF-A0A1T2ZMN4-F1
#
_entry.id   AF-A0A1T2ZMN4-F1
#
_cell.length_a   1.000
_cell.length_b   1.000
_cell.length_c   1.000
_cell.angle_alpha   90.00
_cell.angle_beta   90.00
_cell.angle_gamma   90.00
#
_symmetry.space_group_name_H-M   'P 1'
#
loop_
_entity.id
_entity.type
_entity.pdbx_description
1 polymer ?
#
loop_
_entity_poly.entity_id
_entity_poly.type
_entity_poly.pdbx_seq_one_letter_code
_entity_poly.pdbx_strand_id
1 'polypeptide(L)'
;MTGEINLPTLPPAPATGPAPLPPTGELLKLLEPQTGLIDPGKTANAEVIALKQGGDAFQLLLKLTLEGGRQTLVQASSAQPLPLGSNVAVSQTPTGNLTITLQQALSANVAALTRIDTTQMPEGTLLQAKVLTTQMLPQGATQPAIYRSLVTVLNNALAGTTLTLESPQPLRVGSLLSAVVQNAQTLNFVPLSGLKDQLAVAQQLSTQQSRQGSLDVVFTALQNLPADDSTSSDLRAAAARLLAALPDLAQVSNPKVLAQLVQNSGAFLEAKLLVGQNPQIPPLDMKGALLRLVADLVPALPTGTHLNAILAANTLAQVLPNFVRNPLSTLGQISARQAPAGFPLPDRLMQRLEGEGDLENLLRLAAGAISRLQSHQLSSLEQTGTTADGRLQTTWQLEIPMRTLQDIVPLQVKFQREEPTPDKDQPERKDKKDPKQMLWRVELAFDMEPLGPLQVQAQLTQGKLSSQLWATRPYTASLIESHLGSLRERLVTSGLNVGDLDCHLGTPPRGPRTGLEQRWVDETA
;
A
#
# COMPACT_ATOMS: atom_id res chain seq x y z
N MET A 1 3.07 -4.83 3.46
CA MET A 1 4.12 -5.44 4.31
C MET A 1 4.57 -6.73 3.66
N THR A 2 5.84 -6.79 3.26
CA THR A 2 6.47 -7.91 2.54
C THR A 2 7.01 -8.92 3.56
N GLY A 3 6.39 -10.10 3.64
CA GLY A 3 6.88 -11.21 4.47
C GLY A 3 7.31 -12.35 3.57
N GLU A 4 8.56 -12.78 3.69
CA GLU A 4 9.06 -13.98 3.01
C GLU A 4 8.49 -15.22 3.72
N ILE A 5 8.00 -16.19 2.94
CA ILE A 5 7.46 -17.47 3.41
C ILE A 5 8.46 -18.54 2.99
N ASN A 6 8.94 -19.30 3.96
CA ASN A 6 9.91 -20.37 3.73
C ASN A 6 9.21 -21.73 3.72
N LEU A 7 9.75 -22.67 2.96
CA LEU A 7 9.42 -24.09 3.08
C LEU A 7 10.39 -24.76 4.08
N PRO A 8 9.95 -25.77 4.84
CA PRO A 8 10.76 -26.39 5.90
C PRO A 8 12.04 -27.06 5.35
N THR A 9 13.16 -26.91 6.08
CA THR A 9 14.43 -27.61 5.79
C THR A 9 14.50 -28.94 6.56
N LEU A 10 14.88 -30.03 5.88
CA LEU A 10 15.10 -31.32 6.53
C LEU A 10 16.48 -31.34 7.22
N PRO A 11 16.58 -31.70 8.51
CA PRO A 11 17.89 -31.94 9.15
C PRO A 11 18.56 -33.20 8.57
N PRO A 12 19.91 -33.26 8.51
CA PRO A 12 20.63 -34.46 8.09
C PRO A 12 20.36 -35.61 9.07
N ALA A 13 20.00 -36.78 8.52
CA ALA A 13 19.67 -37.96 9.30
C ALA A 13 20.90 -38.47 10.08
N PRO A 14 20.82 -38.62 11.42
CA PRO A 14 21.87 -39.30 12.17
C PRO A 14 21.81 -40.81 11.88
N ALA A 15 22.98 -41.45 11.86
CA ALA A 15 23.13 -42.88 11.67
C ALA A 15 22.40 -43.67 12.78
N THR A 16 21.69 -44.71 12.35
CA THR A 16 20.84 -45.61 13.12
C THR A 16 21.60 -46.38 14.21
N GLY A 17 21.25 -46.13 15.47
CA GLY A 17 21.29 -47.12 16.56
C GLY A 17 19.87 -47.40 17.03
N PRO A 18 19.55 -48.60 17.56
CA PRO A 18 18.19 -48.94 17.96
C PRO A 18 17.80 -48.12 19.19
N ALA A 19 17.03 -47.05 18.96
CA ALA A 19 16.38 -46.30 20.01
C ALA A 19 15.16 -47.09 20.54
N PRO A 20 14.83 -46.98 21.84
CA PRO A 20 13.61 -47.57 22.37
C PRO A 20 12.39 -46.98 21.65
N LEU A 21 11.45 -47.84 21.28
CA LEU A 21 10.17 -47.46 20.70
C LEU A 21 9.48 -46.41 21.60
N PRO A 22 9.05 -45.25 21.07
CA PRO A 22 8.16 -44.36 21.82
C PRO A 22 6.83 -45.09 22.07
N PRO A 23 6.13 -44.82 23.19
CA PRO A 23 4.82 -45.39 23.42
C PRO A 23 3.85 -44.93 22.32
N THR A 24 3.52 -45.84 21.41
CA THR A 24 2.55 -45.65 20.33
C THR A 24 1.14 -45.78 20.89
N GLY A 25 0.59 -44.71 21.43
CA GLY A 25 -0.82 -44.69 21.82
C GLY A 25 -1.23 -43.35 22.43
N GLU A 26 -2.10 -42.61 21.74
CA GLU A 26 -2.78 -41.46 22.36
C GLU A 26 -4.05 -41.98 23.05
N LEU A 27 -4.22 -41.58 24.32
CA LEU A 27 -5.41 -41.91 25.10
C LEU A 27 -6.53 -40.93 24.73
N LEU A 28 -7.55 -41.40 24.00
CA LEU A 28 -8.81 -40.68 23.91
C LEU A 28 -9.55 -40.85 25.23
N LYS A 29 -10.06 -39.75 25.77
CA LYS A 29 -11.00 -39.82 26.89
C LYS A 29 -12.41 -39.77 26.33
N LEU A 30 -13.21 -40.81 26.57
CA LEU A 30 -14.62 -40.76 26.21
C LEU A 30 -15.34 -39.76 27.10
N LEU A 31 -16.20 -38.95 26.50
CA LEU A 31 -17.08 -38.05 27.23
C LEU A 31 -18.23 -38.83 27.90
N GLU A 32 -18.62 -39.96 27.32
CA GLU A 32 -19.64 -40.86 27.85
C GLU A 32 -19.06 -42.29 27.99
N PRO A 33 -19.02 -42.87 29.21
CA PRO A 33 -18.51 -44.21 29.40
C PRO A 33 -19.47 -45.21 28.77
N GLN A 34 -19.08 -45.79 27.63
CA GLN A 34 -19.82 -46.85 26.98
C GLN A 34 -19.04 -48.17 27.14
N THR A 35 -19.50 -49.01 28.05
CA THR A 35 -18.92 -50.32 28.33
C THR A 35 -19.32 -51.34 27.26
N GLY A 36 -18.34 -52.05 26.71
CA GLY A 36 -18.58 -53.20 25.82
C GLY A 36 -18.77 -52.89 24.34
N LEU A 37 -18.28 -51.76 23.81
CA LEU A 37 -18.28 -51.52 22.35
C LEU A 37 -17.28 -52.39 21.59
N ILE A 38 -16.11 -52.69 22.18
CA ILE A 38 -15.04 -53.45 21.54
C ILE A 38 -14.54 -54.48 22.56
N ASP A 39 -14.45 -55.76 22.18
CA ASP A 39 -13.89 -56.78 23.07
C ASP A 39 -12.45 -56.41 23.49
N PRO A 40 -12.04 -56.65 24.75
CA PRO A 40 -10.68 -56.37 25.21
C PRO A 40 -9.64 -57.01 24.29
N GLY A 41 -8.77 -56.18 23.68
CA GLY A 41 -7.73 -56.62 22.73
C GLY A 41 -8.12 -56.57 21.24
N LYS A 42 -9.36 -56.20 20.89
CA LYS A 42 -9.76 -55.97 19.49
C LYS A 42 -9.65 -54.49 19.10
N THR A 43 -9.51 -54.24 17.79
CA THR A 43 -9.44 -52.90 17.18
C THR A 43 -10.63 -52.69 16.25
N ALA A 44 -11.24 -51.51 16.29
CA ALA A 44 -12.30 -51.08 15.36
C ALA A 44 -11.85 -49.86 14.55
N ASN A 45 -12.31 -49.74 13.31
CA ASN A 45 -12.03 -48.57 12.48
C ASN A 45 -13.01 -47.44 12.83
N ALA A 46 -12.50 -46.23 13.03
CA ALA A 46 -13.29 -45.05 13.33
C ALA A 46 -13.01 -43.93 12.32
N GLU A 47 -14.04 -43.26 11.86
CA GLU A 47 -13.95 -42.08 10.99
C GLU A 47 -14.32 -40.81 11.78
N VAL A 48 -13.54 -39.74 11.66
CA VAL A 48 -13.83 -38.45 12.33
C VAL A 48 -14.88 -37.67 11.52
N ILE A 49 -16.08 -37.51 12.06
CA ILE A 49 -17.19 -36.79 11.40
C ILE A 49 -17.25 -35.33 11.80
N ALA A 50 -16.91 -35.00 13.04
CA ALA A 50 -16.93 -33.63 13.53
C ALA A 50 -15.78 -33.38 14.52
N LEU A 51 -15.25 -32.16 14.46
CA LEU A 51 -14.20 -31.66 15.32
C LEU A 51 -14.65 -30.30 15.87
N LYS A 52 -14.69 -30.17 17.20
CA LYS A 52 -15.02 -28.93 17.90
C LYS A 52 -13.97 -28.66 18.99
N GLN A 53 -13.34 -27.49 18.94
CA GLN A 53 -12.36 -27.11 19.96
C GLN A 53 -13.07 -26.68 21.25
N GLY A 54 -12.70 -27.28 22.38
CA GLY A 54 -13.28 -27.00 23.69
C GLY A 54 -12.19 -26.84 24.75
N GLY A 55 -11.74 -25.61 24.97
CA GLY A 55 -10.62 -25.32 25.88
C GLY A 55 -9.29 -25.89 25.36
N ASP A 56 -8.57 -26.60 26.21
CA ASP A 56 -7.28 -27.26 25.88
C ASP A 56 -7.43 -28.62 25.18
N ALA A 57 -8.66 -29.10 24.93
CA ALA A 57 -8.93 -30.37 24.27
C ALA A 57 -9.84 -30.23 23.04
N PHE A 58 -9.71 -31.16 22.10
CA PHE A 58 -10.55 -31.27 20.92
C PHE A 58 -11.66 -32.28 21.17
N GLN A 59 -12.92 -31.86 21.12
CA GLN A 59 -14.07 -32.74 21.11
C GLN A 59 -14.29 -33.29 19.69
N LEU A 60 -14.37 -34.61 19.59
CA LEU A 60 -14.46 -35.35 18.36
C LEU A 60 -15.75 -36.16 18.36
N LEU A 61 -16.42 -36.19 17.22
CA LEU A 61 -17.50 -37.13 16.94
C LEU A 61 -16.98 -38.18 15.97
N LEU A 62 -16.83 -39.41 16.46
CA LEU A 62 -16.25 -40.53 15.75
C LEU A 62 -17.35 -41.48 15.31
N LYS A 63 -17.27 -41.99 14.08
CA LYS A 63 -18.10 -43.09 13.59
C LYS A 63 -17.29 -44.37 13.58
N LEU A 64 -17.55 -45.22 14.55
CA LEU A 64 -16.92 -46.52 14.68
C LEU A 64 -17.64 -47.53 13.78
N THR A 65 -16.87 -48.39 13.15
CA THR A 65 -17.32 -49.55 12.38
C THR A 65 -16.87 -50.80 13.13
N LEU A 66 -17.83 -51.54 13.68
CA LEU A 66 -17.63 -52.74 14.49
C LEU A 66 -17.50 -53.99 13.61
N GLU A 67 -16.94 -55.05 14.19
CA GLU A 67 -16.84 -56.38 13.57
C GLU A 67 -18.26 -56.89 13.23
N GLY A 68 -18.58 -56.96 11.93
CA GLY A 68 -19.94 -57.23 11.43
C GLY A 68 -20.63 -56.04 10.71
N GLY A 69 -19.94 -54.92 10.51
CA GLY A 69 -20.42 -53.79 9.69
C GLY A 69 -21.39 -52.85 10.39
N ARG A 70 -21.67 -53.05 11.69
CA ARG A 70 -22.45 -52.13 12.51
C ARG A 70 -21.70 -50.83 12.74
N GLN A 71 -22.36 -49.70 12.51
CA GLN A 71 -21.81 -48.36 12.69
C GLN A 71 -22.35 -47.72 13.97
N THR A 72 -21.48 -47.15 14.80
CA THR A 72 -21.87 -46.44 16.04
C THR A 72 -21.18 -45.08 16.14
N LEU A 73 -21.85 -44.09 16.72
CA LEU A 73 -21.31 -42.77 16.94
C LEU A 73 -20.80 -42.65 18.37
N VAL A 74 -19.57 -42.18 18.54
CA VAL A 74 -18.92 -42.02 19.85
C VAL A 74 -18.33 -40.62 19.95
N GLN A 75 -18.58 -39.96 21.08
CA GLN A 75 -17.95 -38.69 21.41
C GLN A 75 -16.70 -38.91 22.25
N ALA A 76 -15.58 -38.34 21.81
CA ALA A 76 -14.30 -38.47 22.48
C ALA A 76 -13.59 -37.11 22.56
N SER A 77 -12.68 -36.95 23.53
CA SER A 77 -11.76 -35.83 23.58
C SER A 77 -10.35 -36.28 23.24
N SER A 78 -9.65 -35.54 22.37
CA SER A 78 -8.23 -35.71 22.06
C SER A 78 -7.44 -34.45 22.46
N ALA A 79 -6.15 -34.64 22.76
CA ALA A 79 -5.21 -33.54 22.97
C ALA A 79 -4.68 -32.96 21.65
N GLN A 80 -4.86 -33.67 20.53
CA GLN A 80 -4.43 -33.25 19.19
C GLN A 80 -5.62 -33.09 18.23
N PRO A 81 -5.54 -32.16 17.27
CA PRO A 81 -6.60 -32.01 16.27
C PRO A 81 -6.51 -33.16 15.25
N LEU A 82 -7.54 -34.00 15.21
CA LEU A 82 -7.72 -35.01 14.16
C LEU A 82 -8.57 -34.41 13.02
N PRO A 83 -8.07 -34.37 11.76
CA PRO A 83 -8.82 -33.82 10.64
C PRO A 83 -10.11 -34.61 10.35
N LEU A 84 -11.14 -33.90 9.88
CA LEU A 84 -12.39 -34.50 9.41
C LEU A 84 -12.11 -35.53 8.30
N GLY A 85 -12.75 -36.70 8.37
CA GLY A 85 -12.55 -37.82 7.45
C GLY A 85 -11.32 -38.69 7.76
N SER A 86 -10.59 -38.44 8.84
CA SER A 86 -9.47 -39.30 9.21
C SER A 86 -9.98 -40.66 9.69
N ASN A 87 -9.41 -41.73 9.12
CA ASN A 87 -9.63 -43.09 9.57
C ASN A 87 -8.60 -43.44 10.66
N VAL A 88 -9.10 -43.93 11.79
CA VAL A 88 -8.32 -44.17 13.00
C VAL A 88 -8.65 -45.55 13.54
N ALA A 89 -7.63 -46.35 13.85
CA ALA A 89 -7.82 -47.62 14.54
C ALA A 89 -7.95 -47.37 16.05
N VAL A 90 -9.08 -47.79 16.63
CA VAL A 90 -9.43 -47.57 18.02
C VAL A 90 -9.49 -48.92 18.74
N SER A 91 -8.78 -49.07 19.85
CA SER A 91 -8.85 -50.25 20.74
C SER A 91 -9.37 -49.88 22.11
N GLN A 92 -10.05 -50.80 22.79
CA GLN A 92 -10.51 -50.59 24.17
C GLN A 92 -9.51 -51.14 25.19
N THR A 93 -9.09 -50.28 26.12
CA THR A 93 -8.27 -50.66 27.28
C THR A 93 -9.10 -51.43 28.32
N PRO A 94 -8.47 -52.25 29.18
CA PRO A 94 -9.17 -52.99 30.24
C PRO A 94 -9.94 -52.10 31.23
N THR A 95 -9.59 -50.82 31.31
CA THR A 95 -10.23 -49.81 32.16
C THR A 95 -11.39 -49.09 31.46
N GLY A 96 -11.82 -49.54 30.28
CA GLY A 96 -12.95 -48.97 29.54
C GLY A 96 -12.64 -47.73 28.69
N ASN A 97 -11.40 -47.22 28.70
CA ASN A 97 -10.98 -46.10 27.85
C ASN A 97 -10.63 -46.58 26.45
N LEU A 98 -10.91 -45.79 25.42
CA LEU A 98 -10.48 -46.08 24.05
C LEU A 98 -9.08 -45.48 23.81
N THR A 99 -8.14 -46.30 23.35
CA THR A 99 -6.82 -45.87 22.89
C THR A 99 -6.78 -45.86 21.37
N ILE A 100 -6.23 -44.79 20.80
CA ILE A 100 -5.93 -44.76 19.37
C ILE A 100 -4.53 -45.34 19.17
N THR A 101 -4.42 -46.31 18.27
CA THR A 101 -3.12 -46.64 17.67
C THR A 101 -2.95 -45.80 16.41
N LEU A 102 -2.21 -44.69 16.56
CA LEU A 102 -1.99 -43.69 15.51
C LEU A 102 -0.98 -44.17 14.46
N GLN A 103 -0.91 -45.48 14.17
CA GLN A 103 -0.02 -46.00 13.11
C GLN A 103 -0.57 -45.73 11.71
N GLN A 104 -1.88 -45.47 11.56
CA GLN A 104 -2.52 -45.25 10.25
C GLN A 104 -3.04 -43.83 10.00
N ALA A 105 -3.18 -42.98 11.02
CA ALA A 105 -3.49 -41.56 10.79
C ALA A 105 -2.30 -40.79 10.18
N LEU A 106 -1.08 -41.30 10.33
CA LEU A 106 0.12 -40.82 9.64
C LEU A 106 0.08 -41.06 8.12
N SER A 107 -0.77 -41.96 7.63
CA SER A 107 -0.98 -42.20 6.19
C SER A 107 -1.93 -41.18 5.54
N ALA A 108 -2.67 -40.41 6.35
CA ALA A 108 -3.42 -39.25 5.89
C ALA A 108 -2.61 -37.94 6.02
N ASN A 109 -1.28 -38.04 6.19
CA ASN A 109 -0.42 -37.06 5.57
C ASN A 109 -0.67 -37.15 4.06
N VAL A 110 -1.64 -36.37 3.57
CA VAL A 110 -1.59 -35.90 2.17
C VAL A 110 -0.15 -35.47 1.99
N ALA A 111 0.59 -36.13 1.10
CA ALA A 111 2.01 -35.90 0.89
C ALA A 111 2.22 -34.43 0.52
N ALA A 112 2.33 -33.59 1.54
CA ALA A 112 2.35 -32.16 1.38
C ALA A 112 3.74 -31.83 0.88
N LEU A 113 3.81 -31.26 -0.30
CA LEU A 113 5.07 -30.91 -0.92
C LEU A 113 5.75 -29.86 -0.04
N THR A 114 6.97 -30.18 0.41
CA THR A 114 7.87 -29.28 1.15
C THR A 114 8.88 -28.62 0.23
N ARG A 115 8.82 -28.92 -1.07
CA ARG A 115 9.66 -28.33 -2.10
C ARG A 115 8.83 -28.07 -3.35
N ILE A 116 9.01 -26.89 -3.93
CA ILE A 116 8.42 -26.53 -5.21
C ILE A 116 9.34 -27.07 -6.30
N ASP A 117 8.78 -27.84 -7.23
CA ASP A 117 9.50 -28.28 -8.42
C ASP A 117 9.62 -27.11 -9.40
N THR A 118 10.80 -26.50 -9.47
CA THR A 118 11.07 -25.32 -10.30
C THR A 118 11.07 -25.62 -11.81
N THR A 119 11.03 -26.90 -12.20
CA THR A 119 10.83 -27.30 -13.61
C THR A 119 9.38 -27.13 -14.06
N GLN A 120 8.44 -27.35 -13.14
CA GLN A 120 7.00 -27.18 -13.38
C GLN A 120 6.50 -25.79 -12.99
N MET A 121 7.21 -25.10 -12.08
CA MET A 121 6.96 -23.72 -11.70
C MET A 121 8.24 -22.89 -11.72
N PRO A 122 8.56 -22.25 -12.87
CA PRO A 122 9.71 -21.36 -12.98
C PRO A 122 9.63 -20.21 -11.96
N GLU A 123 10.79 -19.66 -11.60
CA GLU A 123 10.87 -18.45 -10.78
C GLU A 123 10.12 -17.29 -11.46
N GLY A 124 9.37 -16.51 -10.67
CA GLY A 124 8.47 -15.47 -11.16
C GLY A 124 7.02 -15.91 -11.40
N THR A 125 6.72 -17.21 -11.29
CA THR A 125 5.34 -17.70 -11.47
C THR A 125 4.44 -17.34 -10.29
N LEU A 126 3.22 -16.86 -10.56
CA LEU A 126 2.20 -16.59 -9.53
C LEU A 126 1.55 -17.90 -9.06
N LEU A 127 1.62 -18.16 -7.77
CA LEU A 127 0.99 -19.26 -7.06
C LEU A 127 -0.20 -18.73 -6.25
N GLN A 128 -1.37 -19.31 -6.48
CA GLN A 128 -2.59 -19.06 -5.72
C GLN A 128 -2.93 -20.30 -4.91
N ALA A 129 -3.17 -20.14 -3.62
CA ALA A 129 -3.47 -21.25 -2.73
C ALA A 129 -4.56 -20.91 -1.71
N LYS A 130 -5.25 -21.91 -1.18
CA LYS A 130 -6.22 -21.75 -0.08
C LYS A 130 -5.65 -22.32 1.21
N VAL A 131 -5.70 -21.55 2.29
CA VAL A 131 -5.22 -22.00 3.60
C VAL A 131 -6.19 -23.00 4.21
N LEU A 132 -5.71 -24.22 4.49
CA LEU A 132 -6.47 -25.29 5.14
C LEU A 132 -6.34 -25.21 6.65
N THR A 133 -5.11 -25.12 7.15
CA THR A 133 -4.81 -25.10 8.59
C THR A 133 -3.60 -24.21 8.86
N THR A 134 -3.50 -23.70 10.10
CA THR A 134 -2.36 -22.93 10.60
C THR A 134 -2.07 -23.40 12.02
N GLN A 135 -0.83 -23.77 12.29
CA GLN A 135 -0.36 -24.23 13.59
C GLN A 135 0.86 -23.40 14.01
N MET A 136 0.94 -23.04 15.28
CA MET A 136 2.12 -22.36 15.82
C MET A 136 3.21 -23.38 16.13
N LEU A 137 4.43 -23.18 15.62
CA LEU A 137 5.58 -23.98 16.03
C LEU A 137 6.11 -23.40 17.36
N PRO A 138 6.18 -24.19 18.44
CA PRO A 138 6.83 -23.75 19.66
C PRO A 138 8.33 -23.58 19.39
N GLN A 139 8.83 -22.35 19.53
CA GLN A 139 10.26 -22.03 19.53
C GLN A 139 10.69 -21.52 20.90
N GLY A 140 11.97 -21.71 21.24
CA GLY A 140 12.53 -21.30 22.53
C GLY A 140 12.35 -19.81 22.82
N ALA A 141 12.41 -19.42 24.10
CA ALA A 141 12.02 -18.10 24.64
C ALA A 141 12.66 -16.84 24.02
N THR A 142 13.57 -16.98 23.05
CA THR A 142 14.30 -15.90 22.38
C THR A 142 14.13 -15.86 20.85
N GLN A 143 13.30 -16.71 20.25
CA GLN A 143 13.07 -16.74 18.79
C GLN A 143 11.65 -16.28 18.41
N PRO A 144 11.48 -15.62 17.24
CA PRO A 144 10.18 -15.16 16.77
C PRO A 144 9.24 -16.35 16.49
N ALA A 145 7.95 -16.19 16.82
CA ALA A 145 6.96 -17.24 16.60
C ALA A 145 6.81 -17.56 15.11
N ILE A 146 7.04 -18.82 14.74
CA ILE A 146 6.85 -19.31 13.37
C ILE A 146 5.53 -20.07 13.30
N TYR A 147 4.75 -19.82 12.25
CA TYR A 147 3.49 -20.49 11.99
C TYR A 147 3.66 -21.41 10.79
N ARG A 148 3.28 -22.68 10.94
CA ARG A 148 3.21 -23.64 9.84
C ARG A 148 1.78 -23.76 9.35
N SER A 149 1.57 -23.45 8.08
CA SER A 149 0.28 -23.53 7.42
C SER A 149 0.28 -24.59 6.33
N LEU A 150 -0.80 -25.36 6.24
CA LEU A 150 -1.08 -26.21 5.08
C LEU A 150 -1.94 -25.43 4.11
N VAL A 151 -1.53 -25.39 2.85
CA VAL A 151 -2.29 -24.70 1.79
C VAL A 151 -2.54 -25.63 0.62
N THR A 152 -3.71 -25.54 -0.01
CA THR A 152 -4.00 -26.24 -1.26
C THR A 152 -3.75 -25.31 -2.43
N VAL A 153 -2.92 -25.71 -3.38
CA VAL A 153 -2.67 -24.94 -4.60
C VAL A 153 -3.92 -24.97 -5.48
N LEU A 154 -4.34 -23.80 -5.95
CA LEU A 154 -5.54 -23.63 -6.76
C LEU A 154 -5.24 -23.44 -8.25
N ASN A 155 -4.01 -23.09 -8.61
CA ASN A 155 -3.61 -22.78 -9.98
C ASN A 155 -2.35 -23.58 -10.43
N ASN A 156 -2.09 -23.54 -11.74
CA ASN A 156 -0.89 -24.10 -12.39
C ASN A 156 -0.81 -25.66 -12.36
N ALA A 157 0.34 -26.20 -12.77
CA ALA A 157 0.58 -27.64 -12.91
C ALA A 157 0.48 -28.44 -11.60
N LEU A 158 0.62 -27.78 -10.44
CA LEU A 158 0.46 -28.39 -9.12
C LEU A 158 -0.93 -28.13 -8.50
N ALA A 159 -1.93 -27.72 -9.28
CA ALA A 159 -3.29 -27.50 -8.78
C ALA A 159 -3.85 -28.76 -8.12
N GLY A 160 -4.43 -28.61 -6.93
CA GLY A 160 -4.94 -29.71 -6.10
C GLY A 160 -3.91 -30.34 -5.16
N THR A 161 -2.62 -30.02 -5.30
CA THR A 161 -1.59 -30.45 -4.33
C THR A 161 -1.65 -29.61 -3.04
N THR A 162 -1.24 -30.22 -1.93
CA THR A 162 -1.05 -29.49 -0.67
C THR A 162 0.42 -29.12 -0.50
N LEU A 163 0.68 -27.89 -0.07
CA LEU A 163 2.00 -27.36 0.27
C LEU A 163 2.06 -27.05 1.76
N THR A 164 3.22 -27.32 2.36
CA THR A 164 3.51 -26.89 3.74
C THR A 164 4.32 -25.59 3.69
N LEU A 165 3.80 -24.54 4.32
CA LEU A 165 4.38 -23.20 4.34
C LEU A 165 4.71 -22.78 5.76
N GLU A 166 5.83 -22.10 5.96
CA GLU A 166 6.20 -21.46 7.22
C GLU A 166 6.18 -19.93 7.06
N SER A 167 5.39 -19.27 7.91
CA SER A 167 5.21 -17.82 7.90
C SER A 167 5.49 -17.20 9.27
N PRO A 168 6.03 -15.97 9.32
CA PRO A 168 6.25 -15.24 10.58
C PRO A 168 4.96 -14.70 11.21
N GLN A 169 3.83 -14.80 10.51
CA GLN A 169 2.51 -14.37 10.97
C GLN A 169 1.48 -15.47 10.75
N PRO A 170 0.41 -15.54 11.57
CA PRO A 170 -0.62 -16.55 11.43
C PRO A 170 -1.48 -16.28 10.18
N LEU A 171 -1.51 -17.23 9.26
CA LEU A 171 -2.43 -17.19 8.10
C LEU A 171 -3.84 -17.62 8.53
N ARG A 172 -4.88 -16.88 8.13
CA ARG A 172 -6.26 -17.26 8.45
C ARG A 172 -6.69 -18.48 7.64
N VAL A 173 -7.26 -19.46 8.34
CA VAL A 173 -7.91 -20.63 7.70
C VAL A 173 -9.01 -20.17 6.75
N GLY A 174 -9.05 -20.75 5.56
CA GLY A 174 -10.01 -20.41 4.50
C GLY A 174 -9.63 -19.21 3.63
N SER A 175 -8.55 -18.48 3.94
CA SER A 175 -8.09 -17.35 3.12
C SER A 175 -7.40 -17.80 1.83
N LEU A 176 -7.49 -16.96 0.80
CA LEU A 176 -6.75 -17.10 -0.45
C LEU A 176 -5.39 -16.41 -0.34
N LEU A 177 -4.33 -17.17 -0.55
CA LEU A 177 -2.95 -16.73 -0.62
C LEU A 177 -2.58 -16.50 -2.09
N SER A 178 -1.90 -15.39 -2.37
CA SER A 178 -1.18 -15.19 -3.64
C SER A 178 0.28 -14.95 -3.33
N ALA A 179 1.17 -15.69 -3.97
CA ALA A 179 2.60 -15.56 -3.79
C ALA A 179 3.32 -15.78 -5.11
N VAL A 180 4.50 -15.19 -5.28
CA VAL A 180 5.36 -15.43 -6.44
C VAL A 180 6.47 -16.39 -6.03
N VAL A 181 6.72 -17.40 -6.86
CA VAL A 181 7.81 -18.36 -6.67
C VAL A 181 9.14 -17.63 -6.85
N GLN A 182 9.94 -17.54 -5.78
CA GLN A 182 11.29 -17.00 -5.85
C GLN A 182 12.32 -18.09 -6.12
N ASN A 183 12.19 -19.25 -5.47
CA ASN A 183 13.01 -20.43 -5.70
C ASN A 183 12.27 -21.69 -5.20
N ALA A 184 12.94 -22.85 -5.19
CA ALA A 184 12.35 -24.13 -4.77
C ALA A 184 11.85 -24.18 -3.31
N GLN A 185 12.24 -23.22 -2.46
CA GLN A 185 12.01 -23.21 -1.01
C GLN A 185 11.46 -21.86 -0.47
N THR A 186 11.30 -20.84 -1.31
CA THR A 186 10.84 -19.51 -0.86
C THR A 186 9.75 -18.96 -1.76
N LEU A 187 8.70 -18.46 -1.12
CA LEU A 187 7.58 -17.79 -1.74
C LEU A 187 7.51 -16.33 -1.27
N ASN A 188 7.40 -15.41 -2.22
CA ASN A 188 7.19 -14.00 -1.91
C ASN A 188 5.70 -13.68 -1.88
N PHE A 189 5.16 -13.31 -0.72
CA PHE A 189 3.74 -13.04 -0.58
C PHE A 189 3.32 -11.76 -1.32
N VAL A 190 2.28 -11.88 -2.14
CA VAL A 190 1.62 -10.75 -2.80
C VAL A 190 0.33 -10.44 -2.05
N PRO A 191 0.29 -9.37 -1.23
CA PRO A 191 -0.90 -9.04 -0.46
C PRO A 191 -2.04 -8.60 -1.40
N LEU A 192 -3.04 -9.49 -1.56
CA LEU A 192 -4.27 -9.19 -2.32
C LEU A 192 -5.06 -8.00 -1.73
N SER A 193 -4.95 -7.77 -0.42
CA SER A 193 -5.55 -6.60 0.25
C SER A 193 -5.04 -5.30 -0.35
N GLY A 194 -3.74 -5.23 -0.64
CA GLY A 194 -3.12 -4.05 -1.24
C GLY A 194 -3.63 -3.76 -2.65
N LEU A 195 -4.00 -4.78 -3.42
CA LEU A 195 -4.59 -4.58 -4.76
C LEU A 195 -5.98 -3.93 -4.70
N LYS A 196 -6.80 -4.29 -3.70
CA LYS A 196 -8.11 -3.64 -3.51
C LYS A 196 -7.95 -2.18 -3.09
N ASP A 197 -7.02 -1.91 -2.19
CA ASP A 197 -6.72 -0.55 -1.74
C ASP A 197 -6.14 0.29 -2.89
N GLN A 198 -5.21 -0.26 -3.67
CA GLN A 198 -4.66 0.39 -4.87
C GLN A 198 -5.76 0.67 -5.91
N LEU A 199 -6.68 -0.27 -6.14
CA LEU A 199 -7.77 -0.08 -7.08
C LEU A 199 -8.76 0.98 -6.59
N ALA A 200 -9.05 1.02 -5.29
CA ALA A 200 -9.87 2.07 -4.69
C ALA A 200 -9.20 3.46 -4.81
N VAL A 201 -7.88 3.54 -4.57
CA VAL A 201 -7.08 4.76 -4.77
C VAL A 201 -7.12 5.19 -6.23
N ALA A 202 -6.94 4.27 -7.18
CA ALA A 202 -6.99 4.58 -8.61
C ALA A 202 -8.37 5.09 -9.06
N GLN A 203 -9.46 4.48 -8.57
CA GLN A 203 -10.83 4.94 -8.85
C GLN A 203 -11.10 6.33 -8.28
N GLN A 204 -10.66 6.60 -7.05
CA GLN A 204 -10.76 7.92 -6.43
C GLN A 204 -9.91 8.95 -7.17
N LEU A 205 -8.68 8.60 -7.55
CA LEU A 205 -7.78 9.47 -8.30
C LEU A 205 -8.41 9.89 -9.62
N SER A 206 -8.97 8.95 -10.38
CA SER A 206 -9.68 9.26 -11.63
C SER A 206 -10.87 10.22 -11.42
N THR A 207 -11.59 10.06 -10.31
CA THR A 207 -12.72 10.93 -9.96
C THR A 207 -12.23 12.34 -9.59
N GLN A 208 -11.19 12.45 -8.76
CA GLN A 208 -10.63 13.75 -8.35
C GLN A 208 -10.00 14.48 -9.52
N GLN A 209 -9.27 13.79 -10.39
CA GLN A 209 -8.69 14.36 -11.62
C GLN A 209 -9.74 14.90 -12.60
N SER A 210 -10.96 14.33 -12.60
CA SER A 210 -12.07 14.83 -13.41
C SER A 210 -12.66 16.15 -12.86
N ARG A 211 -12.48 16.41 -11.56
CA ARG A 211 -13.04 17.55 -10.83
C ARG A 211 -11.98 18.59 -10.44
N GLN A 212 -10.72 18.35 -10.74
CA GLN A 212 -9.65 19.26 -10.35
C GLN A 212 -9.77 20.59 -11.10
N GLY A 213 -9.60 21.68 -10.36
CA GLY A 213 -9.45 23.04 -10.88
C GLY A 213 -8.10 23.59 -10.46
N SER A 214 -7.50 24.44 -11.28
CA SER A 214 -6.17 24.99 -11.02
C SER A 214 -6.19 26.02 -9.89
N LEU A 215 -5.11 26.07 -9.09
CA LEU A 215 -5.05 26.92 -7.90
C LEU A 215 -5.00 28.40 -8.29
N ASP A 216 -4.27 28.75 -9.34
CA ASP A 216 -4.14 30.09 -9.91
C ASP A 216 -5.51 30.74 -10.20
N VAL A 217 -6.46 29.99 -10.75
CA VAL A 217 -7.80 30.50 -11.06
C VAL A 217 -8.56 30.87 -9.79
N VAL A 218 -8.43 30.07 -8.73
CA VAL A 218 -9.06 30.37 -7.43
C VAL A 218 -8.47 31.64 -6.84
N PHE A 219 -7.15 31.76 -6.83
CA PHE A 219 -6.53 32.95 -6.25
C PHE A 219 -6.76 34.20 -7.10
N THR A 220 -6.80 34.07 -8.43
CA THR A 220 -7.14 35.18 -9.33
C THR A 220 -8.58 35.64 -9.11
N ALA A 221 -9.52 34.70 -8.94
CA ALA A 221 -10.89 35.02 -8.56
C ALA A 221 -10.97 35.74 -7.19
N LEU A 222 -10.16 35.31 -6.21
CA LEU A 222 -10.08 35.96 -4.91
C LEU A 222 -9.47 37.37 -4.97
N GLN A 223 -8.50 37.61 -5.86
CA GLN A 223 -7.94 38.95 -6.07
C GLN A 223 -8.95 39.91 -6.70
N ASN A 224 -9.80 39.41 -7.59
CA ASN A 224 -10.81 40.17 -8.31
C ASN A 224 -12.17 40.22 -7.61
N LEU A 225 -12.25 39.84 -6.33
CA LEU A 225 -13.49 39.90 -5.56
C LEU A 225 -14.02 41.35 -5.51
N PRO A 226 -15.27 41.61 -5.95
CA PRO A 226 -15.84 42.95 -5.91
C PRO A 226 -16.00 43.43 -4.46
N ALA A 227 -15.80 44.74 -4.24
CA ALA A 227 -15.90 45.37 -2.92
C ALA A 227 -17.34 45.68 -2.49
N ASP A 228 -18.34 45.17 -3.21
CA ASP A 228 -19.76 45.48 -3.02
C ASP A 228 -20.36 44.82 -1.76
N ASP A 229 -21.55 45.29 -1.34
CA ASP A 229 -22.33 44.80 -0.19
C ASP A 229 -22.74 43.31 -0.28
N SER A 230 -22.55 42.67 -1.45
CA SER A 230 -22.81 41.24 -1.66
C SER A 230 -21.72 40.32 -1.08
N THR A 231 -20.53 40.84 -0.79
CA THR A 231 -19.46 40.08 -0.12
C THR A 231 -19.39 40.41 1.37
N SER A 232 -19.52 39.39 2.22
CA SER A 232 -19.40 39.54 3.67
C SER A 232 -17.99 40.02 4.07
N SER A 233 -17.90 40.81 5.14
CA SER A 233 -16.61 41.26 5.69
C SER A 233 -15.70 40.10 6.09
N ASP A 234 -16.30 38.99 6.54
CA ASP A 234 -15.58 37.79 6.96
C ASP A 234 -14.95 37.06 5.78
N LEU A 235 -15.67 36.94 4.66
CA LEU A 235 -15.13 36.38 3.43
C LEU A 235 -13.97 37.23 2.90
N ARG A 236 -14.12 38.56 2.91
CA ARG A 236 -13.05 39.47 2.49
C ARG A 236 -11.82 39.33 3.38
N ALA A 237 -12.01 39.20 4.69
CA ALA A 237 -10.91 38.94 5.64
C ALA A 237 -10.27 37.57 5.40
N ALA A 238 -11.04 36.52 5.11
CA ALA A 238 -10.54 35.19 4.80
C ALA A 238 -9.73 35.18 3.48
N ALA A 239 -10.25 35.83 2.43
CA ALA A 239 -9.57 36.00 1.15
C ALA A 239 -8.26 36.77 1.32
N ALA A 240 -8.28 37.89 2.05
CA ALA A 240 -7.08 38.69 2.32
C ALA A 240 -6.02 37.90 3.10
N ARG A 241 -6.43 37.09 4.10
CA ARG A 241 -5.51 36.21 4.85
C ARG A 241 -4.89 35.13 3.96
N LEU A 242 -5.69 34.48 3.13
CA LEU A 242 -5.25 33.41 2.25
C LEU A 242 -4.31 33.95 1.14
N LEU A 243 -4.63 35.11 0.59
CA LEU A 243 -3.74 35.83 -0.32
C LEU A 243 -2.44 36.24 0.41
N ALA A 244 -2.53 36.86 1.59
CA ALA A 244 -1.35 37.28 2.36
C ALA A 244 -0.42 36.12 2.77
N ALA A 245 -0.96 34.90 2.89
CA ALA A 245 -0.18 33.70 3.19
C ALA A 245 0.66 33.19 2.00
N LEU A 246 0.44 33.71 0.78
CA LEU A 246 1.21 33.30 -0.39
C LEU A 246 2.64 33.85 -0.32
N PRO A 247 3.65 32.97 -0.42
CA PRO A 247 5.04 33.38 -0.43
C PRO A 247 5.40 34.09 -1.74
N ASP A 248 6.32 35.03 -1.66
CA ASP A 248 6.96 35.63 -2.84
C ASP A 248 8.14 34.76 -3.31
N LEU A 249 8.58 34.91 -4.56
CA LEU A 249 9.67 34.12 -5.16
C LEU A 249 10.97 34.18 -4.35
N ALA A 250 11.28 35.35 -3.78
CA ALA A 250 12.43 35.53 -2.89
C ALA A 250 12.31 34.72 -1.58
N GLN A 251 11.09 34.58 -1.05
CA GLN A 251 10.83 33.79 0.16
C GLN A 251 10.92 32.29 -0.12
N VAL A 252 10.39 31.83 -1.26
CA VAL A 252 10.49 30.43 -1.70
C VAL A 252 11.96 29.99 -1.89
N SER A 253 12.83 30.93 -2.25
CA SER A 253 14.28 30.68 -2.38
C SER A 253 14.99 30.41 -1.05
N ASN A 254 14.37 30.72 0.10
CA ASN A 254 14.93 30.43 1.41
C ASN A 254 14.63 28.97 1.83
N PRO A 255 15.64 28.12 2.10
CA PRO A 255 15.42 26.71 2.43
C PRO A 255 14.51 26.47 3.63
N LYS A 256 14.58 27.32 4.66
CA LYS A 256 13.74 27.18 5.87
C LYS A 256 12.29 27.49 5.57
N VAL A 257 12.03 28.51 4.76
CA VAL A 257 10.69 28.91 4.35
C VAL A 257 10.10 27.86 3.40
N LEU A 258 10.89 27.38 2.44
CA LEU A 258 10.47 26.29 1.54
C LEU A 258 10.07 25.04 2.33
N ALA A 259 10.86 24.65 3.34
CA ALA A 259 10.52 23.52 4.19
C ALA A 259 9.17 23.72 4.92
N GLN A 260 8.89 24.93 5.42
CA GLN A 260 7.60 25.26 6.03
C GLN A 260 6.45 25.23 5.01
N LEU A 261 6.67 25.73 3.80
CA LEU A 261 5.68 25.71 2.71
C LEU A 261 5.34 24.28 2.28
N VAL A 262 6.35 23.41 2.16
CA VAL A 262 6.16 21.98 1.88
C VAL A 262 5.32 21.33 2.99
N GLN A 263 5.64 21.61 4.26
CA GLN A 263 4.88 21.10 5.41
C GLN A 263 3.44 21.61 5.46
N ASN A 264 3.15 22.79 4.90
CA ASN A 264 1.84 23.45 4.89
C ASN A 264 1.19 23.50 3.48
N SER A 265 1.59 22.60 2.59
CA SER A 265 1.15 22.54 1.18
C SER A 265 -0.24 21.93 0.96
N GLY A 266 -0.83 21.34 1.98
CA GLY A 266 -2.09 20.61 1.97
C GLY A 266 -1.90 19.11 2.12
N ALA A 267 -0.72 18.60 1.75
CA ALA A 267 -0.44 17.17 1.69
C ALA A 267 -0.43 16.49 3.06
N PHE A 268 -0.12 17.23 4.14
CA PHE A 268 0.12 16.71 5.48
C PHE A 268 -1.01 17.00 6.48
N LEU A 269 -2.12 17.60 6.04
CA LEU A 269 -3.22 18.00 6.93
C LEU A 269 -3.78 16.80 7.71
N GLU A 270 -4.02 15.66 7.04
CA GLU A 270 -4.55 14.44 7.66
C GLU A 270 -3.60 13.87 8.71
N ALA A 271 -2.30 13.90 8.44
CA ALA A 271 -1.29 13.45 9.39
C ALA A 271 -1.25 14.34 10.64
N LYS A 272 -1.37 15.67 10.46
CA LYS A 272 -1.47 16.63 11.57
C LYS A 272 -2.73 16.38 12.41
N LEU A 273 -3.86 16.14 11.76
CA LEU A 273 -5.12 15.80 12.43
C LEU A 273 -5.04 14.50 13.22
N LEU A 274 -4.39 13.47 12.66
CA LEU A 274 -4.19 12.19 13.32
C LEU A 274 -3.36 12.31 14.61
N VAL A 275 -2.38 13.23 14.62
CA VAL A 275 -1.55 13.54 15.80
C VAL A 275 -2.28 14.47 16.80
N GLY A 276 -3.50 14.91 16.48
CA GLY A 276 -4.30 15.78 17.33
C GLY A 276 -3.92 17.26 17.23
N GLN A 277 -3.18 17.68 16.21
CA GLN A 277 -2.92 19.10 15.97
C GLN A 277 -4.20 19.78 15.46
N ASN A 278 -4.54 20.91 16.07
CA ASN A 278 -5.73 21.65 15.69
C ASN A 278 -5.49 22.43 14.37
N PRO A 279 -6.22 22.12 13.28
CA PRO A 279 -6.03 22.76 11.98
C PRO A 279 -6.49 24.23 11.95
N GLN A 280 -7.11 24.72 13.02
CA GLN A 280 -7.58 26.10 13.16
C GLN A 280 -6.53 27.07 13.69
N ILE A 281 -5.40 26.56 14.20
CA ILE A 281 -4.31 27.39 14.76
C ILE A 281 -3.33 27.75 13.63
N PRO A 282 -3.05 29.05 13.38
CA PRO A 282 -2.05 29.46 12.41
C PRO A 282 -0.64 28.94 12.73
N PRO A 283 0.18 28.63 11.71
CA PRO A 283 -0.11 28.78 10.28
C PRO A 283 -1.03 27.67 9.76
N LEU A 284 -2.11 28.07 9.07
CA LEU A 284 -3.02 27.11 8.44
C LEU A 284 -2.33 26.44 7.25
N ASP A 285 -2.55 25.14 7.12
CA ASP A 285 -2.21 24.37 5.95
C ASP A 285 -3.06 24.82 4.75
N MET A 286 -2.55 24.80 3.50
CA MET A 286 -3.28 25.26 2.31
C MET A 286 -4.65 24.60 2.17
N LYS A 287 -4.71 23.28 2.38
CA LYS A 287 -5.98 22.52 2.37
C LYS A 287 -6.92 22.98 3.49
N GLY A 288 -6.38 23.26 4.67
CA GLY A 288 -7.16 23.78 5.80
C GLY A 288 -7.70 25.19 5.53
N ALA A 289 -6.90 26.06 4.91
CA ALA A 289 -7.28 27.41 4.52
C ALA A 289 -8.40 27.39 3.46
N LEU A 290 -8.32 26.50 2.46
CA LEU A 290 -9.37 26.31 1.46
C LEU A 290 -10.65 25.72 2.07
N LEU A 291 -10.54 24.75 2.99
CA LEU A 291 -11.71 24.20 3.68
C LEU A 291 -12.40 25.25 4.55
N ARG A 292 -11.63 26.13 5.20
CA ARG A 292 -12.18 27.26 5.95
C ARG A 292 -12.86 28.26 5.03
N LEU A 293 -12.26 28.59 3.90
CA LEU A 293 -12.89 29.42 2.88
C LEU A 293 -14.24 28.84 2.44
N VAL A 294 -14.30 27.54 2.14
CA VAL A 294 -15.56 26.84 1.82
C VAL A 294 -16.56 26.94 2.97
N ALA A 295 -16.12 26.75 4.22
CA ALA A 295 -16.98 26.85 5.40
C ALA A 295 -17.55 28.27 5.62
N ASP A 296 -16.78 29.32 5.29
CA ASP A 296 -17.22 30.71 5.39
C ASP A 296 -18.16 31.10 4.22
N LEU A 297 -18.03 30.44 3.06
CA LEU A 297 -18.86 30.66 1.87
C LEU A 297 -20.24 30.00 1.95
N VAL A 298 -20.33 28.81 2.56
CA VAL A 298 -21.56 28.01 2.59
C VAL A 298 -22.74 28.77 3.24
N PRO A 299 -22.59 29.44 4.40
CA PRO A 299 -23.67 30.20 5.03
C PRO A 299 -24.08 31.47 4.27
N ALA A 300 -23.21 31.99 3.40
CA ALA A 300 -23.45 33.21 2.62
C ALA A 300 -24.25 32.95 1.33
N LEU A 301 -24.51 31.68 0.99
CA LEU A 301 -25.30 31.31 -0.18
C LEU A 301 -26.81 31.32 0.13
N PRO A 302 -27.66 31.76 -0.82
CA PRO A 302 -29.11 31.68 -0.67
C PRO A 302 -29.57 30.22 -0.57
N THR A 303 -30.58 29.96 0.28
CA THR A 303 -31.05 28.64 0.76
C THR A 303 -31.68 27.68 -0.28
N GLY A 304 -31.46 27.90 -1.58
CA GLY A 304 -32.02 27.08 -2.67
C GLY A 304 -30.99 26.41 -3.60
N THR A 305 -29.69 26.51 -3.31
CA THR A 305 -28.64 26.08 -4.22
C THR A 305 -28.32 24.57 -4.13
N HIS A 306 -28.47 23.86 -5.26
CA HIS A 306 -28.05 22.45 -5.46
C HIS A 306 -26.55 22.22 -5.19
N LEU A 307 -25.77 23.29 -5.03
CA LEU A 307 -24.34 23.29 -4.72
C LEU A 307 -24.04 22.75 -3.31
N ASN A 308 -24.95 22.94 -2.35
CA ASN A 308 -24.86 22.32 -1.03
C ASN A 308 -24.85 20.78 -1.13
N ALA A 309 -25.56 20.20 -2.10
CA ALA A 309 -25.54 18.76 -2.34
C ALA A 309 -24.22 18.29 -2.99
N ILE A 310 -23.58 19.12 -3.81
CA ILE A 310 -22.28 18.81 -4.45
C ILE A 310 -21.14 18.89 -3.43
N LEU A 311 -21.15 19.89 -2.55
CA LEU A 311 -20.21 20.00 -1.44
C LEU A 311 -20.44 18.94 -0.37
N ALA A 312 -21.70 18.68 0.00
CA ALA A 312 -22.06 17.56 0.85
C ALA A 312 -21.66 16.23 0.19
N ALA A 313 -21.72 16.09 -1.13
CA ALA A 313 -21.22 14.90 -1.81
C ALA A 313 -19.70 14.77 -1.77
N ASN A 314 -18.94 15.88 -1.74
CA ASN A 314 -17.48 15.88 -1.55
C ASN A 314 -17.07 15.58 -0.10
N THR A 315 -17.83 16.05 0.90
CA THR A 315 -17.59 15.73 2.33
C THR A 315 -18.13 14.34 2.69
N LEU A 316 -19.31 13.94 2.21
CA LEU A 316 -19.84 12.59 2.35
C LEU A 316 -19.03 11.55 1.56
N ALA A 317 -18.39 11.92 0.45
CA ALA A 317 -17.41 11.04 -0.22
C ALA A 317 -16.16 10.78 0.64
N GLN A 318 -15.85 11.64 1.62
CA GLN A 318 -14.77 11.42 2.58
C GLN A 318 -15.21 10.53 3.76
N VAL A 319 -16.52 10.34 3.98
CA VAL A 319 -17.07 9.68 5.19
C VAL A 319 -17.78 8.35 4.89
N LEU A 320 -18.11 8.03 3.64
CA LEU A 320 -18.81 6.79 3.29
C LEU A 320 -17.84 5.65 2.92
N PRO A 321 -17.94 4.47 3.57
CA PRO A 321 -17.21 3.27 3.16
C PRO A 321 -17.58 2.83 1.74
N ASN A 322 -16.59 2.31 1.01
CA ASN A 322 -16.60 1.92 -0.42
C ASN A 322 -17.66 0.87 -0.86
N PHE A 323 -18.59 0.44 0.01
CA PHE A 323 -19.54 -0.64 -0.30
C PHE A 323 -20.90 -0.17 -0.83
N VAL A 324 -21.22 1.14 -0.80
CA VAL A 324 -22.57 1.64 -1.15
C VAL A 324 -22.62 2.33 -2.53
N ARG A 325 -21.49 2.52 -3.22
CA ARG A 325 -21.50 3.12 -4.57
C ARG A 325 -21.35 2.03 -5.64
N ASN A 326 -22.48 1.66 -6.25
CA ASN A 326 -22.63 0.88 -7.48
C ASN A 326 -22.31 -0.63 -7.45
N PRO A 327 -23.30 -1.51 -7.17
CA PRO A 327 -23.20 -2.93 -7.47
C PRO A 327 -23.49 -3.30 -8.94
N LEU A 328 -23.81 -2.34 -9.84
CA LEU A 328 -24.30 -2.66 -11.20
C LEU A 328 -23.47 -2.12 -12.39
N SER A 329 -22.24 -1.64 -12.17
CA SER A 329 -21.32 -1.26 -13.27
C SER A 329 -20.05 -2.11 -13.36
N THR A 330 -19.96 -3.20 -12.58
CA THR A 330 -18.78 -4.06 -12.45
C THR A 330 -18.72 -5.22 -13.46
N LEU A 331 -19.65 -5.31 -14.41
CA LEU A 331 -19.70 -6.41 -15.40
C LEU A 331 -19.21 -6.05 -16.81
N GLY A 332 -18.71 -4.83 -17.06
CA GLY A 332 -18.39 -4.38 -18.42
C GLY A 332 -17.04 -3.71 -18.66
N GLN A 333 -16.23 -3.42 -17.64
CA GLN A 333 -14.93 -2.76 -17.83
C GLN A 333 -13.80 -3.66 -17.36
N ILE A 334 -13.42 -4.54 -18.28
CA ILE A 334 -12.15 -5.25 -18.27
C ILE A 334 -11.06 -4.18 -18.17
N SER A 335 -10.17 -4.36 -17.20
CA SER A 335 -9.12 -3.45 -16.76
C SER A 335 -8.37 -2.77 -17.91
N ALA A 336 -8.70 -1.52 -18.20
CA ALA A 336 -7.67 -0.61 -18.72
C ALA A 336 -6.67 -0.43 -17.57
N ARG A 337 -5.43 -0.90 -17.74
CA ARG A 337 -4.30 -0.41 -16.93
C ARG A 337 -4.34 1.12 -17.04
N GLN A 338 -4.86 1.78 -16.02
CA GLN A 338 -4.83 3.23 -15.95
C GLN A 338 -3.36 3.61 -15.87
N ALA A 339 -2.87 4.33 -16.87
CA ALA A 339 -1.50 4.82 -16.86
C ALA A 339 -1.30 5.68 -15.61
N PRO A 340 -0.16 5.56 -14.91
CA PRO A 340 0.13 6.39 -13.75
C PRO A 340 -0.04 7.86 -14.12
N ALA A 341 -0.60 8.64 -13.20
CA ALA A 341 -0.81 10.07 -13.42
C ALA A 341 0.51 10.73 -13.81
N GLY A 342 0.54 11.31 -15.03
CA GLY A 342 1.72 12.03 -15.51
C GLY A 342 2.01 13.26 -14.66
N PHE A 343 3.30 13.60 -14.56
CA PHE A 343 3.75 14.87 -13.99
C PHE A 343 4.21 15.79 -15.13
N PRO A 344 3.91 17.11 -15.08
CA PRO A 344 2.98 17.78 -14.15
C PRO A 344 1.52 17.39 -14.34
N LEU A 345 0.68 17.61 -13.33
CA LEU A 345 -0.77 17.51 -13.49
C LEU A 345 -1.23 18.62 -14.46
N PRO A 346 -2.05 18.29 -15.48
CA PRO A 346 -2.52 19.28 -16.43
C PRO A 346 -3.48 20.27 -15.76
N ASP A 347 -3.33 21.54 -16.09
CA ASP A 347 -4.30 22.59 -15.79
C ASP A 347 -5.56 22.36 -16.62
N ARG A 348 -6.43 21.47 -16.14
CA ARG A 348 -7.79 21.40 -16.66
C ARG A 348 -8.54 22.58 -16.10
N LEU A 349 -8.68 23.61 -16.95
CA LEU A 349 -9.68 24.63 -16.79
C LEU A 349 -11.03 23.93 -16.74
N MET A 350 -11.56 23.74 -15.52
CA MET A 350 -12.99 23.54 -15.32
C MET A 350 -13.65 24.61 -16.17
N GLN A 351 -14.38 24.20 -17.22
CA GLN A 351 -14.88 25.06 -18.29
C GLN A 351 -15.24 26.44 -17.73
N ARG A 352 -14.59 27.49 -18.26
CA ARG A 352 -15.07 28.88 -18.14
C ARG A 352 -16.52 28.90 -18.61
N LEU A 353 -17.43 28.67 -17.69
CA LEU A 353 -18.85 28.90 -17.84
C LEU A 353 -19.04 30.25 -17.18
N GLU A 354 -18.89 31.29 -18.00
CA GLU A 354 -19.31 32.63 -17.65
C GLU A 354 -20.82 32.61 -17.40
N GLY A 355 -21.22 32.89 -16.17
CA GLY A 355 -22.62 33.04 -15.79
C GLY A 355 -22.95 32.34 -14.47
N GLU A 356 -23.58 33.12 -13.60
CA GLU A 356 -24.26 32.75 -12.34
C GLU A 356 -23.40 32.78 -11.07
N GLY A 357 -23.62 33.86 -10.29
CA GLY A 357 -23.24 34.05 -8.89
C GLY A 357 -21.75 33.98 -8.59
N ASP A 358 -21.07 35.13 -8.49
CA ASP A 358 -19.63 35.21 -8.14
C ASP A 358 -19.24 34.32 -6.96
N LEU A 359 -20.12 34.21 -5.95
CA LEU A 359 -19.94 33.37 -4.78
C LEU A 359 -20.05 31.86 -5.07
N GLU A 360 -21.01 31.45 -5.90
CA GLU A 360 -21.19 30.05 -6.33
C GLU A 360 -20.01 29.59 -7.19
N ASN A 361 -19.55 30.46 -8.09
CA ASN A 361 -18.36 30.22 -8.89
C ASN A 361 -17.12 30.06 -8.00
N LEU A 362 -16.91 30.98 -7.04
CA LEU A 362 -15.80 30.89 -6.08
C LEU A 362 -15.83 29.58 -5.29
N LEU A 363 -17.02 29.12 -4.88
CA LEU A 363 -17.19 27.86 -4.18
C LEU A 363 -16.83 26.64 -5.04
N ARG A 364 -17.22 26.64 -6.32
CA ARG A 364 -16.84 25.60 -7.30
C ARG A 364 -15.34 25.59 -7.54
N LEU A 365 -14.74 26.77 -7.68
CA LEU A 365 -13.29 26.94 -7.81
C LEU A 365 -12.54 26.41 -6.59
N ALA A 366 -12.98 26.76 -5.38
CA ALA A 366 -12.40 26.24 -4.13
C ALA A 366 -12.55 24.71 -4.01
N ALA A 367 -13.70 24.14 -4.38
CA ALA A 367 -13.89 22.69 -4.44
C ALA A 367 -12.98 22.02 -5.49
N GLY A 368 -12.77 22.67 -6.64
CA GLY A 368 -11.84 22.23 -7.67
C GLY A 368 -10.38 22.25 -7.20
N ALA A 369 -9.97 23.29 -6.49
CA ALA A 369 -8.65 23.38 -5.86
C ALA A 369 -8.42 22.30 -4.80
N ILE A 370 -9.42 22.03 -3.96
CA ILE A 370 -9.35 20.91 -3.00
C ILE A 370 -9.21 19.57 -3.75
N SER A 371 -9.97 19.37 -4.83
CA SER A 371 -9.89 18.17 -5.66
C SER A 371 -8.50 18.02 -6.31
N ARG A 372 -7.84 19.13 -6.67
CA ARG A 372 -6.46 19.17 -7.18
C ARG A 372 -5.45 18.76 -6.12
N LEU A 373 -5.53 19.31 -4.90
CA LEU A 373 -4.70 18.89 -3.78
C LEU A 373 -4.87 17.39 -3.46
N GLN A 374 -6.12 16.91 -3.47
CA GLN A 374 -6.41 15.48 -3.28
C GLN A 374 -5.86 14.61 -4.40
N SER A 375 -5.89 15.09 -5.65
CA SER A 375 -5.28 14.37 -6.79
C SER A 375 -3.78 14.20 -6.61
N HIS A 376 -3.08 15.22 -6.10
CA HIS A 376 -1.66 15.11 -5.73
C HIS A 376 -1.44 14.10 -4.60
N GLN A 377 -2.26 14.12 -3.54
CA GLN A 377 -2.18 13.16 -2.42
C GLN A 377 -2.40 11.71 -2.89
N LEU A 378 -3.42 11.47 -3.71
CA LEU A 378 -3.74 10.13 -4.23
C LEU A 378 -2.70 9.64 -5.24
N SER A 379 -2.19 10.53 -6.11
CA SER A 379 -1.08 10.21 -7.03
C SER A 379 0.20 9.83 -6.28
N SER A 380 0.49 10.53 -5.18
CA SER A 380 1.61 10.21 -4.29
C SER A 380 1.49 8.81 -3.68
N LEU A 381 0.28 8.45 -3.23
CA LEU A 381 0.00 7.13 -2.66
C LEU A 381 0.06 6.02 -3.70
N GLU A 382 -0.44 6.24 -4.91
CA GLU A 382 -0.40 5.27 -6.01
C GLU A 382 1.04 4.95 -6.42
N GLN A 383 1.90 5.96 -6.48
CA GLN A 383 3.33 5.82 -6.83
C GLN A 383 4.22 5.45 -5.64
N THR A 384 3.67 5.24 -4.45
CA THR A 384 4.41 4.81 -3.26
C THR A 384 4.26 3.31 -3.09
N GLY A 385 5.38 2.60 -3.07
CA GLY A 385 5.35 1.14 -2.97
C GLY A 385 6.69 0.50 -3.26
N THR A 386 6.64 -0.81 -3.51
CA THR A 386 7.81 -1.57 -3.92
C THR A 386 7.92 -1.52 -5.44
N THR A 387 9.05 -1.02 -5.93
CA THR A 387 9.40 -1.02 -7.36
C THR A 387 9.57 -2.44 -7.89
N ALA A 388 9.60 -2.61 -9.22
CA ALA A 388 9.84 -3.91 -9.85
C ALA A 388 11.16 -4.56 -9.39
N ASP A 389 12.17 -3.74 -9.07
CA ASP A 389 13.49 -4.17 -8.57
C ASP A 389 13.51 -4.48 -7.06
N GLY A 390 12.35 -4.47 -6.39
CA GLY A 390 12.24 -4.78 -4.96
C GLY A 390 12.63 -3.64 -4.02
N ARG A 391 12.97 -2.45 -4.54
CA ARG A 391 13.27 -1.26 -3.72
C ARG A 391 12.01 -0.58 -3.22
N LEU A 392 12.07 -0.02 -2.02
CA LEU A 392 10.99 0.80 -1.47
C LEU A 392 11.12 2.22 -2.01
N GLN A 393 10.12 2.67 -2.77
CA GLN A 393 10.01 4.02 -3.28
C GLN A 393 8.89 4.75 -2.55
N THR A 394 9.20 5.93 -1.99
CA THR A 394 8.21 6.85 -1.44
C THR A 394 8.11 8.07 -2.35
N THR A 395 6.91 8.39 -2.79
CA THR A 395 6.64 9.53 -3.68
C THR A 395 5.77 10.55 -2.95
N TRP A 396 6.16 11.83 -3.01
CA TRP A 396 5.34 12.96 -2.57
C TRP A 396 5.16 13.93 -3.73
N GLN A 397 3.92 14.21 -4.07
CA GLN A 397 3.53 15.18 -5.08
C GLN A 397 2.69 16.26 -4.39
N LEU A 398 3.01 17.52 -4.65
CA LEU A 398 2.36 18.67 -4.03
C LEU A 398 2.47 19.90 -4.93
N GLU A 399 1.75 20.95 -4.56
CA GLU A 399 1.71 22.21 -5.29
C GLU A 399 1.79 23.38 -4.32
N ILE A 400 2.67 24.33 -4.61
CA ILE A 400 2.92 25.51 -3.81
C ILE A 400 2.56 26.73 -4.66
N PRO A 401 1.43 27.40 -4.40
CA PRO A 401 1.14 28.67 -5.06
C PRO A 401 2.11 29.73 -4.54
N MET A 402 2.75 30.46 -5.45
CA MET A 402 3.66 31.55 -5.13
C MET A 402 3.30 32.80 -5.93
N ARG A 403 3.59 33.96 -5.36
CA ARG A 403 3.40 35.24 -6.04
C ARG A 403 4.62 35.59 -6.86
N THR A 404 4.38 36.10 -8.06
CA THR A 404 5.37 36.66 -8.96
C THR A 404 4.81 37.95 -9.53
N LEU A 405 5.30 39.10 -9.01
CA LEU A 405 4.78 40.42 -9.35
C LEU A 405 3.26 40.53 -9.11
N GLN A 406 2.46 40.50 -10.17
CA GLN A 406 0.99 40.57 -10.11
C GLN A 406 0.33 39.19 -10.25
N ASP A 407 1.07 38.19 -10.72
CA ASP A 407 0.55 36.87 -11.05
C ASP A 407 0.78 35.87 -9.90
N ILE A 408 -0.04 34.81 -9.91
CA ILE A 408 0.13 33.67 -9.02
C ILE A 408 0.52 32.47 -9.85
N VAL A 409 1.68 31.92 -9.52
CA VAL A 409 2.27 30.79 -10.23
C VAL A 409 2.19 29.55 -9.34
N PRO A 410 1.56 28.46 -9.81
CA PRO A 410 1.59 27.20 -9.12
C PRO A 410 2.92 26.47 -9.37
N LEU A 411 3.75 26.32 -8.32
CA LEU A 411 4.93 25.46 -8.37
C LEU A 411 4.52 24.01 -8.02
N GLN A 412 4.45 23.15 -9.02
CA GLN A 412 4.27 21.72 -8.80
C GLN A 412 5.61 21.07 -8.45
N VAL A 413 5.61 20.26 -7.40
CA VAL A 413 6.80 19.59 -6.87
C VAL A 413 6.52 18.11 -6.68
N LYS A 414 7.45 17.27 -7.16
CA LYS A 414 7.44 15.84 -6.94
C LYS A 414 8.76 15.39 -6.33
N PHE A 415 8.71 14.90 -5.11
CA PHE A 415 9.83 14.23 -4.45
C PHE A 415 9.69 12.72 -4.56
N GLN A 416 10.76 12.04 -4.91
CA GLN A 416 10.85 10.58 -4.82
C GLN A 416 12.08 10.21 -4.00
N ARG A 417 11.89 9.27 -3.08
CA ARG A 417 12.95 8.69 -2.28
C ARG A 417 12.94 7.19 -2.48
N GLU A 418 14.03 6.67 -3.02
CA GLU A 418 14.26 5.23 -3.15
C GLU A 418 15.22 4.76 -2.05
N GLU A 419 14.79 3.77 -1.28
CA GLU A 419 15.62 3.10 -0.29
C GLU A 419 16.30 1.86 -0.92
N PRO A 420 17.58 1.62 -0.62
CA PRO A 420 18.28 0.43 -1.12
C PRO A 420 17.59 -0.84 -0.61
N THR A 421 17.68 -1.91 -1.41
CA THR A 421 17.16 -3.23 -1.05
C THR A 421 17.82 -3.68 0.25
N PRO A 422 17.06 -4.18 1.24
CA PRO A 422 17.65 -4.71 2.46
C PRO A 422 18.58 -5.87 2.10
N ASP A 423 19.84 -5.76 2.53
CA ASP A 423 20.86 -6.78 2.28
C ASP A 423 20.48 -8.08 3.00
N LYS A 424 20.35 -9.19 2.26
CA LYS A 424 19.89 -10.47 2.81
C LYS A 424 20.93 -11.13 3.73
N ASP A 425 22.20 -10.75 3.61
CA ASP A 425 23.31 -11.46 4.26
C ASP A 425 23.77 -10.87 5.61
N GLN A 426 23.30 -9.68 6.02
CA GLN A 426 23.69 -9.07 7.31
C GLN A 426 22.54 -8.28 7.99
N PRO A 427 21.68 -8.95 8.79
CA PRO A 427 20.59 -8.29 9.51
C PRO A 427 21.04 -7.35 10.65
N GLU A 428 22.32 -7.39 11.04
CA GLU A 428 22.88 -6.60 12.15
C GLU A 428 23.29 -5.16 11.76
N ARG A 429 23.31 -4.79 10.47
CA ARG A 429 23.59 -3.42 10.01
C ARG A 429 22.34 -2.52 9.91
N LYS A 430 21.27 -2.84 10.63
CA LYS A 430 20.05 -2.00 10.64
C LYS A 430 20.28 -0.59 11.21
N ASP A 431 21.27 -0.40 12.07
CA ASP A 431 21.46 0.87 12.81
C ASP A 431 22.27 1.94 12.07
N LYS A 432 22.81 1.64 10.89
CA LYS A 432 23.49 2.63 10.03
C LYS A 432 23.04 2.48 8.58
N LYS A 433 21.78 2.82 8.29
CA LYS A 433 21.39 3.20 6.93
C LYS A 433 22.23 4.42 6.54
N ASP A 434 23.32 4.20 5.84
CA ASP A 434 24.20 5.28 5.39
C ASP A 434 23.38 6.16 4.44
N PRO A 435 23.09 7.45 4.77
CA PRO A 435 22.26 8.32 3.93
C PRO A 435 22.83 8.47 2.51
N LYS A 436 24.10 8.14 2.32
CA LYS A 436 24.81 8.10 1.03
C LYS A 436 24.24 7.10 0.02
N GLN A 437 23.47 6.09 0.46
CA GLN A 437 22.85 5.11 -0.44
C GLN A 437 21.40 5.47 -0.81
N MET A 438 20.83 6.52 -0.24
CA MET A 438 19.48 6.97 -0.59
C MET A 438 19.50 7.74 -1.90
N LEU A 439 18.65 7.35 -2.85
CA LEU A 439 18.45 8.08 -4.10
C LEU A 439 17.27 9.03 -3.92
N TRP A 440 17.54 10.31 -4.11
CA TRP A 440 16.50 11.34 -4.13
C TRP A 440 16.31 11.84 -5.55
N ARG A 441 15.06 11.93 -5.99
CA ARG A 441 14.68 12.60 -7.23
C ARG A 441 13.69 13.71 -6.91
N VAL A 442 13.91 14.87 -7.52
CA VAL A 442 13.04 16.04 -7.41
C VAL A 442 12.64 16.42 -8.83
N GLU A 443 11.34 16.42 -9.12
CA GLU A 443 10.79 16.98 -10.36
C GLU A 443 10.02 18.26 -10.01
N LEU A 444 10.30 19.35 -10.72
CA LEU A 444 9.63 20.65 -10.56
C LEU A 444 8.96 21.01 -11.89
N ALA A 445 7.78 21.63 -11.82
CA ALA A 445 7.10 22.18 -12.98
C ALA A 445 6.36 23.46 -12.61
N PHE A 446 6.55 24.51 -13.41
CA PHE A 446 5.92 25.81 -13.22
C PHE A 446 5.88 26.57 -14.54
N ASP A 447 4.95 27.50 -14.68
CA ASP A 447 4.81 28.37 -15.84
C ASP A 447 4.86 29.84 -15.36
N MET A 448 5.80 30.61 -15.89
CA MET A 448 6.01 32.01 -15.49
C MET A 448 6.21 32.88 -16.71
N GLU A 449 5.45 33.97 -16.85
CA GLU A 449 5.68 34.93 -17.92
C GLU A 449 6.86 35.87 -17.54
N PRO A 450 7.80 36.19 -18.46
CA PRO A 450 7.86 35.84 -19.88
C PRO A 450 8.61 34.54 -20.23
N LEU A 451 9.01 33.74 -19.25
CA LEU A 451 9.84 32.55 -19.44
C LEU A 451 9.07 31.36 -20.03
N GLY A 452 7.75 31.28 -19.80
CA GLY A 452 6.88 30.18 -20.18
C GLY A 452 7.06 28.90 -19.33
N PRO A 453 6.51 27.77 -19.79
CA PRO A 453 6.53 26.51 -19.06
C PRO A 453 7.94 25.93 -18.94
N LEU A 454 8.32 25.64 -17.70
CA LEU A 454 9.60 25.07 -17.30
C LEU A 454 9.40 23.77 -16.52
N GLN A 455 10.25 22.79 -16.80
CA GLN A 455 10.34 21.55 -16.04
C GLN A 455 11.79 21.29 -15.64
N VAL A 456 11.98 20.83 -14.42
CA VAL A 456 13.31 20.51 -13.88
C VAL A 456 13.25 19.11 -13.31
N GLN A 457 14.23 18.27 -13.61
CA GLN A 457 14.44 16.99 -12.93
C GLN A 457 15.83 16.98 -12.35
N ALA A 458 15.92 16.87 -11.03
CA ALA A 458 17.17 16.79 -10.30
C ALA A 458 17.25 15.46 -9.56
N GLN A 459 18.42 14.84 -9.57
CA GLN A 459 18.69 13.58 -8.90
C GLN A 459 19.92 13.72 -8.01
N LEU A 460 19.80 13.35 -6.74
CA LEU A 460 20.87 13.33 -5.77
C LEU A 460 21.19 11.87 -5.41
N THR A 461 22.39 11.44 -5.79
CA THR A 461 22.89 10.07 -5.56
C THR A 461 24.31 10.13 -5.05
N GLN A 462 24.61 9.44 -3.94
CA GLN A 462 25.96 9.38 -3.36
C GLN A 462 26.58 10.78 -3.09
N GLY A 463 25.74 11.79 -2.85
CA GLY A 463 26.16 13.17 -2.62
C GLY A 463 26.44 13.99 -3.88
N LYS A 464 26.34 13.42 -5.09
CA LYS A 464 26.42 14.11 -6.38
C LYS A 464 25.00 14.44 -6.87
N LEU A 465 24.75 15.71 -7.18
CA LEU A 465 23.51 16.24 -7.74
C LEU A 465 23.67 16.41 -9.26
N SER A 466 22.85 15.72 -10.04
CA SER A 466 22.71 15.97 -11.48
C SER A 466 21.33 16.56 -11.75
N SER A 467 21.22 17.50 -12.69
CA SER A 467 19.95 18.16 -13.02
C SER A 467 19.78 18.38 -14.51
N GLN A 468 18.55 18.19 -14.98
CA GLN A 468 18.13 18.49 -16.34
C GLN A 468 16.97 19.46 -16.31
N LEU A 469 17.02 20.45 -17.19
CA LEU A 469 16.01 21.48 -17.33
C LEU A 469 15.41 21.39 -18.74
N TRP A 470 14.10 21.56 -18.84
CA TRP A 470 13.38 21.66 -20.11
C TRP A 470 12.61 22.96 -20.15
N ALA A 471 12.87 23.75 -21.19
CA ALA A 471 12.13 24.97 -21.46
C ALA A 471 11.36 24.83 -22.77
N THR A 472 10.07 25.19 -22.77
CA THR A 472 9.26 25.09 -24.00
C THR A 472 9.61 26.20 -25.00
N ARG A 473 10.06 27.37 -24.51
CA ARG A 473 10.43 28.52 -25.35
C ARG A 473 11.93 28.50 -25.67
N PRO A 474 12.36 28.66 -26.94
CA PRO A 474 13.78 28.68 -27.33
C PRO A 474 14.60 29.76 -26.63
N TYR A 475 14.04 30.98 -26.51
CA TYR A 475 14.69 32.08 -25.80
C TYR A 475 15.03 31.72 -24.35
N THR A 476 14.10 31.08 -23.65
CA THR A 476 14.27 30.66 -22.25
C THR A 476 15.32 29.56 -22.13
N ALA A 477 15.38 28.60 -23.07
CA ALA A 477 16.41 27.56 -23.08
C ALA A 477 17.82 28.17 -23.18
N SER A 478 18.03 29.08 -24.14
CA SER A 478 19.33 29.77 -24.30
C SER A 478 19.67 30.66 -23.11
N LEU A 479 18.68 31.31 -22.50
CA LEU A 479 18.87 32.09 -21.28
C LEU A 479 19.36 31.20 -20.13
N ILE A 480 18.69 30.07 -19.89
CA ILE A 480 19.08 29.12 -18.85
C ILE A 480 20.48 28.59 -19.11
N GLU A 481 20.78 28.18 -20.34
CA GLU A 481 22.09 27.67 -20.76
C GLU A 481 23.22 28.67 -20.44
N SER A 482 23.01 29.96 -20.72
CA SER A 482 23.98 31.01 -20.38
C SER A 482 24.20 31.21 -18.88
N HIS A 483 23.24 30.79 -18.03
CA HIS A 483 23.28 30.92 -16.58
C HIS A 483 23.61 29.61 -15.83
N LEU A 484 23.79 28.48 -16.53
CA LEU A 484 24.11 27.20 -15.91
C LEU A 484 25.39 27.24 -15.06
N GLY A 485 26.40 28.00 -15.51
CA GLY A 485 27.65 28.20 -14.74
C GLY A 485 27.41 28.87 -13.38
N SER A 486 26.57 29.90 -13.33
CA SER A 486 26.22 30.58 -12.08
C SER A 486 25.35 29.67 -11.17
N LEU A 487 24.45 28.89 -11.77
CA LEU A 487 23.66 27.90 -11.02
C LEU A 487 24.57 26.84 -10.38
N ARG A 488 25.55 26.31 -11.13
CA ARG A 488 26.56 25.37 -10.62
C ARG A 488 27.29 25.95 -9.40
N GLU A 489 27.80 27.17 -9.51
CA GLU A 489 28.54 27.84 -8.44
C GLU A 489 27.69 28.00 -7.17
N ARG A 490 26.42 28.40 -7.32
CA ARG A 490 25.49 28.53 -6.18
C ARG A 490 25.18 27.20 -5.51
N LEU A 491 25.02 26.13 -6.29
CA LEU A 491 24.79 24.77 -5.77
C LEU A 491 26.03 24.21 -5.06
N VAL A 492 27.24 24.50 -5.56
CA VAL A 492 28.48 24.14 -4.86
C VAL A 492 28.63 24.93 -3.55
N THR A 493 28.32 26.22 -3.58
CA THR A 493 28.38 27.09 -2.40
C THR A 493 27.36 26.66 -1.32
N SER A 494 26.24 26.05 -1.71
CA SER A 494 25.27 25.48 -0.76
C SER A 494 25.69 24.11 -0.20
N GLY A 495 26.86 23.60 -0.57
CA GLY A 495 27.45 22.37 -0.03
C GLY A 495 27.12 21.11 -0.82
N LEU A 496 26.60 21.22 -2.05
CA LEU A 496 26.30 20.08 -2.92
C LEU A 496 27.46 19.82 -3.88
N ASN A 497 27.77 18.54 -4.13
CA ASN A 497 28.65 18.18 -5.24
C ASN A 497 27.80 18.14 -6.52
N VAL A 498 28.15 18.91 -7.53
CA VAL A 498 27.32 19.06 -8.74
C VAL A 498 27.93 18.26 -9.89
N GLY A 499 27.16 17.31 -10.40
CA GLY A 499 27.43 16.54 -11.61
C GLY A 499 27.03 17.31 -12.86
N ASP A 500 26.25 16.67 -13.73
CA ASP A 500 25.81 17.26 -14.99
C ASP A 500 24.64 18.22 -14.77
N LEU A 501 24.68 19.33 -15.50
CA LEU A 501 23.65 20.36 -15.51
C LEU A 501 23.42 20.76 -16.97
N ASP A 502 22.27 20.35 -17.50
CA ASP A 502 21.94 20.58 -18.91
C ASP A 502 20.56 21.21 -19.06
N CYS A 503 20.39 21.98 -20.14
CA CYS A 503 19.09 22.53 -20.54
C CYS A 503 18.73 22.06 -21.95
N HIS A 504 17.49 21.62 -22.13
CA HIS A 504 16.94 21.16 -23.38
C HIS A 504 15.70 21.97 -23.79
N LEU A 505 15.48 22.09 -25.10
CA LEU A 505 14.27 22.66 -25.66
C LEU A 505 13.14 21.61 -25.69
N GLY A 506 11.95 21.97 -25.21
CA GLY A 506 10.74 21.16 -25.27
C GLY A 506 10.28 20.65 -23.90
N THR A 507 9.87 19.37 -23.84
CA THR A 507 9.35 18.70 -22.63
C THR A 507 10.11 17.40 -22.38
N PRO A 508 10.23 16.94 -21.13
CA PRO A 508 10.93 15.68 -20.83
C PRO A 508 10.27 14.48 -21.51
N PRO A 509 11.05 13.43 -21.84
CA PRO A 509 10.53 12.21 -22.46
C PRO A 509 9.56 11.49 -21.51
N ARG A 510 8.41 11.04 -22.04
CA ARG A 510 7.31 10.39 -21.28
C ARG A 510 7.24 8.86 -21.47
N GLY A 511 8.32 8.22 -21.91
CA GLY A 511 8.37 6.78 -22.20
C GLY A 511 8.40 5.88 -20.96
N PRO A 512 8.14 4.56 -21.10
CA PRO A 512 8.32 3.59 -20.02
C PRO A 512 9.80 3.56 -19.63
N ARG A 513 10.13 4.21 -18.51
CA ARG A 513 11.49 4.35 -17.98
C ARG A 513 12.14 2.98 -17.88
N THR A 514 13.15 2.72 -18.71
CA THR A 514 13.97 1.50 -18.58
C THR A 514 14.80 1.61 -17.30
N GLY A 515 15.14 0.48 -16.66
CA GLY A 515 15.92 0.48 -15.41
C GLY A 515 17.29 1.19 -15.52
N LEU A 516 17.80 1.36 -16.75
CA LEU A 516 19.00 2.13 -17.06
C LEU A 516 18.76 3.66 -17.00
N GLU A 517 17.61 4.17 -17.44
CA GLU A 517 17.28 5.60 -17.32
C GLU A 517 17.02 6.05 -15.87
N GLN A 518 16.70 5.10 -14.97
CA GLN A 518 16.50 5.41 -13.54
C GLN A 518 17.81 5.76 -12.82
N ARG A 519 18.95 5.34 -13.38
CA ARG A 519 20.29 5.66 -12.91
C ARG A 519 21.01 6.33 -14.07
N TRP A 520 20.98 7.65 -14.14
CA TRP A 520 21.82 8.37 -15.08
C TRP A 520 23.27 7.98 -14.81
N VAL A 521 23.78 7.04 -15.61
CA VAL A 521 25.13 6.48 -15.49
C VAL A 521 26.07 7.48 -16.15
N ASP A 522 27.04 7.92 -15.37
CA ASP A 522 28.23 8.61 -15.81
C ASP A 522 29.06 7.61 -16.64
N GLU A 523 29.01 7.70 -17.97
CA GLU A 523 29.80 6.84 -18.86
C GLU A 523 31.11 7.50 -19.30
N THR A 524 31.61 8.49 -18.54
CA THR A 524 32.95 9.07 -18.78
C THR A 524 33.73 9.34 -17.49
N ALA A 525 34.45 8.32 -17.02
CA ALA A 525 35.77 8.46 -16.39
C ALA A 525 36.50 7.11 -16.37
#